data_AF-A0A955R456-F1
#
_entry.id   AF-A0A955R456-F1
#
_cell.length_a   1.000
_cell.length_b   1.000
_cell.length_c   1.000
_cell.angle_alpha   90.00
_cell.angle_beta   90.00
_cell.angle_gamma   90.00
#
_symmetry.space_group_name_H-M   'P 1'
#
loop_
_entity.id
_entity.type
_entity.pdbx_description
1 polymer ?
#
loop_
_entity_poly.entity_id
_entity_poly.type
_entity_poly.pdbx_seq_one_letter_code
_entity_poly.pdbx_strand_id
1 'polypeptide(L)'
;MSTLKGILFIQVAGEAINSLIEELQKKYTVKKGRRFNHANVTYEINRPHLSGNCLEFEISSKIPQDEVKDDKEMKTYFQEIKKRMNAEKDKPVSIEMENIVWDSKKDSEKERDYVKLLYSYPLEDLFDNDQVQKEYEKIRNNPKPEDMPEATGAMTVAGGVVLGQVRQTVAAIVQEHINQLMEANKAIRTQLKK
;
A
#
# COMPACT_ATOMS: atom_id res chain seq x y z
N MET A 1 8.03 12.67 -18.10
CA MET A 1 9.41 12.75 -17.57
C MET A 1 9.32 12.84 -16.06
N SER A 2 10.03 11.98 -15.32
CA SER A 2 10.09 12.04 -13.86
C SER A 2 10.96 13.23 -13.43
N THR A 3 10.45 14.05 -12.50
CA THR A 3 11.21 15.15 -11.90
C THR A 3 12.12 14.63 -10.79
N LEU A 4 13.15 15.39 -10.40
CA LEU A 4 14.00 15.02 -9.26
C LEU A 4 13.18 14.80 -7.97
N LYS A 5 12.20 15.68 -7.72
CA LYS A 5 11.21 15.53 -6.62
C LYS A 5 10.54 14.16 -6.70
N GLY A 6 10.00 13.80 -7.87
CA GLY A 6 9.34 12.52 -8.07
C GLY A 6 10.28 11.33 -7.81
N ILE A 7 11.50 11.36 -8.35
CA ILE A 7 12.48 10.27 -8.17
C ILE A 7 12.76 10.03 -6.68
N LEU A 8 13.02 11.10 -5.92
CA LEU A 8 13.27 11.02 -4.48
C LEU A 8 12.04 10.50 -3.72
N PHE A 9 10.85 10.95 -4.09
CA PHE A 9 9.60 10.52 -3.43
C PHE A 9 9.30 9.04 -3.69
N ILE A 10 9.47 8.53 -4.93
CA ILE A 10 9.35 7.09 -5.21
C ILE A 10 10.33 6.30 -4.35
N GLN A 11 11.60 6.73 -4.29
CA GLN A 11 12.63 5.97 -3.59
C GLN A 11 12.26 5.80 -2.12
N VAL A 12 11.93 6.91 -1.46
CA VAL A 12 11.55 6.94 -0.05
C VAL A 12 10.23 6.20 0.19
N ALA A 13 9.24 6.35 -0.69
CA ALA A 13 8.00 5.58 -0.63
C ALA A 13 8.27 4.07 -0.76
N GLY A 14 9.18 3.68 -1.65
CA GLY A 14 9.58 2.29 -1.85
C GLY A 14 10.24 1.71 -0.61
N GLU A 15 11.13 2.46 0.03
CA GLU A 15 11.75 2.09 1.30
C GLU A 15 10.70 1.95 2.42
N ALA A 16 9.81 2.93 2.57
CA ALA A 16 8.72 2.91 3.55
C ALA A 16 7.83 1.66 3.41
N ILE A 17 7.40 1.36 2.18
CA ILE A 17 6.57 0.19 1.89
C ILE A 17 7.34 -1.12 2.15
N ASN A 18 8.65 -1.16 1.86
CA ASN A 18 9.47 -2.35 2.14
C ASN A 18 9.55 -2.62 3.64
N SER A 19 9.86 -1.61 4.45
CA SER A 19 9.90 -1.73 5.90
C SER A 19 8.55 -2.21 6.45
N LEU A 20 7.45 -1.64 5.96
CA LEU A 20 6.10 -2.05 6.35
C LEU A 20 5.81 -3.52 5.98
N ILE A 21 6.19 -3.97 4.78
CA ILE A 21 6.03 -5.38 4.39
C ILE A 21 6.82 -6.30 5.31
N GLU A 22 8.05 -5.95 5.68
CA GLU A 22 8.86 -6.73 6.60
C GLU A 22 8.19 -6.85 7.98
N GLU A 23 7.60 -5.76 8.49
CA GLU A 23 6.82 -5.77 9.73
C GLU A 23 5.58 -6.66 9.63
N LEU A 24 4.81 -6.55 8.55
CA LEU A 24 3.63 -7.38 8.29
C LEU A 24 4.01 -8.86 8.14
N GLN A 25 5.14 -9.15 7.49
CA GLN A 25 5.68 -10.50 7.35
C GLN A 25 6.19 -11.07 8.67
N LYS A 26 6.70 -10.25 9.61
CA LYS A 26 7.04 -10.68 10.97
C LYS A 26 5.79 -10.93 11.82
N LYS A 27 4.76 -10.09 11.65
CA LYS A 27 3.50 -10.16 12.41
C LYS A 27 2.58 -11.31 11.93
N TYR A 28 2.63 -11.63 10.65
CA TYR A 28 1.77 -12.62 10.01
C TYR A 28 2.58 -13.74 9.35
N THR A 29 1.95 -14.62 8.57
CA THR A 29 2.68 -15.73 7.93
C THR A 29 3.35 -15.26 6.65
N VAL A 30 4.69 -15.35 6.59
CA VAL A 30 5.50 -14.99 5.42
C VAL A 30 5.10 -15.81 4.19
N LYS A 31 5.02 -15.14 3.02
CA LYS A 31 4.88 -15.76 1.70
C LYS A 31 5.98 -15.25 0.76
N LYS A 32 6.17 -15.92 -0.38
CA LYS A 32 7.19 -15.55 -1.38
C LYS A 32 6.95 -14.12 -1.88
N GLY A 33 8.02 -13.32 -1.95
CA GLY A 33 7.98 -11.96 -2.49
C GLY A 33 7.40 -10.96 -1.50
N ARG A 34 6.61 -10.01 -1.99
CA ARG A 34 6.00 -8.92 -1.22
C ARG A 34 4.67 -9.33 -0.59
N ARG A 35 4.58 -10.60 -0.17
CA ARG A 35 3.32 -11.25 0.22
C ARG A 35 3.35 -11.69 1.67
N PHE A 36 2.20 -11.63 2.32
CA PHE A 36 1.98 -12.21 3.63
C PHE A 36 0.58 -12.83 3.68
N ASN A 37 0.37 -13.77 4.59
CA ASN A 37 -0.92 -14.43 4.78
C ASN A 37 -1.46 -14.14 6.17
N HIS A 38 -2.73 -13.73 6.21
CA HIS A 38 -3.47 -13.54 7.45
C HIS A 38 -4.88 -14.14 7.30
N ALA A 39 -5.27 -14.97 8.26
CA ALA A 39 -6.57 -15.63 8.30
C ALA A 39 -6.93 -16.38 7.00
N ASN A 40 -5.99 -17.09 6.38
CA ASN A 40 -6.12 -17.80 5.08
C ASN A 40 -6.29 -16.89 3.86
N VAL A 41 -6.21 -15.56 4.00
CA VAL A 41 -6.17 -14.62 2.87
C VAL A 41 -4.72 -14.20 2.64
N THR A 42 -4.29 -14.20 1.38
CA THR A 42 -2.94 -13.75 1.01
C THR A 42 -3.02 -12.32 0.50
N TYR A 43 -2.22 -11.44 1.07
CA TYR A 43 -2.14 -10.03 0.73
C TYR A 43 -0.81 -9.72 0.05
N GLU A 44 -0.81 -8.78 -0.88
CA GLU A 44 0.37 -8.28 -1.57
C GLU A 44 0.33 -6.76 -1.66
N ILE A 45 1.48 -6.12 -1.47
CA ILE A 45 1.65 -4.68 -1.65
C ILE A 45 2.74 -4.48 -2.70
N ASN A 46 2.39 -3.88 -3.84
CA ASN A 46 3.31 -3.70 -4.94
C ASN A 46 4.30 -2.55 -4.68
N ARG A 47 5.29 -2.42 -5.55
CA ARG A 47 6.22 -1.30 -5.50
C ARG A 47 5.49 -0.04 -5.95
N PRO A 48 5.74 1.11 -5.30
CA PRO A 48 5.16 2.36 -5.77
C PRO A 48 5.80 2.76 -7.10
N HIS A 49 5.04 3.49 -7.91
CA HIS A 49 5.51 4.09 -9.15
C HIS A 49 4.94 5.51 -9.30
N LEU A 50 5.47 6.27 -10.25
CA LEU A 50 4.93 7.60 -10.57
C LEU A 50 4.05 7.50 -11.80
N SER A 51 2.88 8.10 -11.69
CA SER A 51 2.00 8.40 -12.80
C SER A 51 1.75 9.91 -12.80
N GLY A 52 2.36 10.61 -13.76
CA GLY A 52 2.35 12.08 -13.77
C GLY A 52 2.97 12.69 -12.51
N ASN A 53 2.16 13.43 -11.74
CA ASN A 53 2.55 14.04 -10.46
C ASN A 53 1.91 13.32 -9.25
N CYS A 54 1.57 12.05 -9.42
CA CYS A 54 0.99 11.21 -8.37
C CYS A 54 1.88 10.00 -8.09
N LEU A 55 2.00 9.68 -6.81
CA LEU A 55 2.53 8.42 -6.32
C LEU A 55 1.42 7.37 -6.36
N GLU A 56 1.65 6.29 -7.09
CA GLU A 56 0.71 5.20 -7.24
C GLU A 56 1.25 3.90 -6.65
N PHE A 57 0.40 3.18 -5.92
CA PHE A 57 0.71 1.86 -5.42
C PHE A 57 -0.53 0.98 -5.42
N GLU A 58 -0.30 -0.32 -5.43
CA GLU A 58 -1.37 -1.31 -5.50
C GLU A 58 -1.32 -2.22 -4.28
N ILE A 59 -2.49 -2.51 -3.73
CA ILE A 59 -2.69 -3.51 -2.69
C ILE A 59 -3.65 -4.56 -3.26
N SER A 60 -3.29 -5.83 -3.13
CA SER A 60 -4.16 -6.92 -3.56
C SER A 60 -4.38 -7.97 -2.47
N SER A 61 -5.53 -8.63 -2.54
CA SER A 61 -5.88 -9.76 -1.69
C SER A 61 -6.43 -10.92 -2.52
N LYS A 62 -5.92 -12.12 -2.27
CA LYS A 62 -6.43 -13.35 -2.89
C LYS A 62 -7.83 -13.67 -2.37
N ILE A 63 -8.79 -13.91 -3.24
CA ILE A 63 -10.11 -14.39 -2.82
C ILE A 63 -9.98 -15.79 -2.20
N PRO A 64 -10.56 -16.04 -1.00
CA PRO A 64 -10.48 -17.33 -0.33
C PRO A 64 -11.35 -18.38 -1.04
N GLN A 65 -10.80 -19.01 -2.08
CA GLN A 65 -11.46 -20.05 -2.87
C GLN A 65 -11.87 -21.30 -2.07
N ASP A 66 -11.31 -21.50 -0.86
CA ASP A 66 -11.73 -22.58 0.05
C ASP A 66 -13.15 -22.32 0.63
N GLU A 67 -13.52 -21.05 0.77
CA GLU A 67 -14.80 -20.60 1.33
C GLU A 67 -15.78 -20.14 0.23
N VAL A 68 -15.27 -19.65 -0.90
CA VAL A 68 -16.06 -19.09 -2.01
C VAL A 68 -15.72 -19.90 -3.26
N LYS A 69 -16.55 -20.91 -3.58
CA LYS A 69 -16.24 -21.89 -4.63
C LYS A 69 -16.93 -21.62 -5.95
N ASP A 70 -18.08 -20.94 -5.91
CA ASP A 70 -18.88 -20.67 -7.10
C ASP A 70 -18.54 -19.30 -7.69
N ASP A 71 -18.47 -19.20 -9.02
CA ASP A 71 -18.20 -17.93 -9.74
C ASP A 71 -19.17 -16.81 -9.34
N LYS A 72 -20.42 -17.18 -9.04
CA LYS A 72 -21.46 -16.26 -8.59
C LYS A 72 -21.15 -15.71 -7.19
N GLU A 73 -20.64 -16.55 -6.30
CA GLU A 73 -20.22 -16.16 -4.96
C GLU A 73 -18.95 -15.32 -5.02
N MET A 74 -17.99 -15.63 -5.91
CA MET A 74 -16.78 -14.83 -6.12
C MET A 74 -17.12 -13.43 -6.63
N LYS A 75 -18.02 -13.32 -7.61
CA LYS A 75 -18.54 -12.03 -8.08
C LYS A 75 -19.22 -11.26 -6.95
N THR A 76 -20.03 -11.94 -6.13
CA THR A 76 -20.71 -11.31 -4.99
C THR A 76 -19.69 -10.81 -3.96
N TYR A 77 -18.68 -11.63 -3.64
CA TYR A 77 -17.57 -11.26 -2.76
C TYR A 77 -16.86 -10.01 -3.24
N PHE A 78 -16.49 -9.99 -4.54
CA PHE A 78 -15.85 -8.84 -5.15
C PHE A 78 -16.73 -7.59 -5.12
N GLN A 79 -18.02 -7.71 -5.41
CA GLN A 79 -18.94 -6.55 -5.36
C GLN A 79 -19.08 -6.00 -3.93
N GLU A 80 -19.12 -6.87 -2.91
CA GLU A 80 -19.17 -6.43 -1.52
C GLU A 80 -17.86 -5.76 -1.07
N ILE A 81 -16.69 -6.28 -1.46
CA ILE A 81 -15.41 -5.61 -1.24
C ILE A 81 -15.41 -4.24 -1.94
N LYS A 82 -15.78 -4.22 -3.22
CA LYS A 82 -15.84 -3.00 -4.04
C LYS A 82 -16.75 -1.95 -3.40
N LYS A 83 -17.90 -2.36 -2.88
CA LYS A 83 -18.85 -1.48 -2.19
C LYS A 83 -18.26 -0.89 -0.91
N ARG A 84 -17.60 -1.71 -0.08
CA ARG A 84 -16.96 -1.26 1.16
C ARG A 84 -15.80 -0.30 0.88
N MET A 85 -14.90 -0.68 -0.03
CA MET A 85 -13.75 0.15 -0.38
C MET A 85 -14.14 1.48 -1.04
N ASN A 86 -15.27 1.55 -1.75
CA ASN A 86 -15.79 2.81 -2.31
C ASN A 86 -16.47 3.71 -1.28
N ALA A 87 -16.83 3.19 -0.12
CA ALA A 87 -17.44 3.97 0.96
C ALA A 87 -16.38 4.63 1.87
N GLU A 88 -15.13 4.21 1.78
CA GLU A 88 -14.01 4.83 2.50
C GLU A 88 -13.75 6.25 1.99
N LYS A 89 -13.27 7.12 2.89
CA LYS A 89 -12.94 8.51 2.57
C LYS A 89 -11.86 8.58 1.49
N ASP A 90 -10.79 7.82 1.68
CA ASP A 90 -9.64 7.75 0.79
C ASP A 90 -9.73 6.49 -0.08
N LYS A 91 -10.77 6.45 -0.92
CA LYS A 91 -11.08 5.32 -1.77
C LYS A 91 -10.02 5.09 -2.86
N PRO A 92 -9.79 3.84 -3.30
CA PRO A 92 -8.92 3.55 -4.43
C PRO A 92 -9.46 4.17 -5.73
N VAL A 93 -8.54 4.53 -6.62
CA VAL A 93 -8.82 5.04 -7.97
C VAL A 93 -9.39 3.95 -8.86
N SER A 94 -8.86 2.72 -8.74
CA SER A 94 -9.38 1.55 -9.46
C SER A 94 -9.52 0.36 -8.51
N ILE A 95 -10.57 -0.43 -8.73
CA ILE A 95 -10.82 -1.70 -8.06
C ILE A 95 -11.08 -2.73 -9.15
N GLU A 96 -10.13 -3.65 -9.31
CA GLU A 96 -10.12 -4.65 -10.37
C GLU A 96 -10.10 -6.06 -9.79
N MET A 97 -10.72 -6.96 -10.52
CA MET A 97 -10.61 -8.39 -10.27
C MET A 97 -9.58 -8.93 -11.28
N GLU A 98 -8.36 -9.21 -10.83
CA GLU A 98 -7.34 -9.79 -11.69
C GLU A 98 -7.43 -11.32 -11.64
N ASN A 99 -7.59 -11.93 -12.82
CA ASN A 99 -7.41 -13.36 -13.03
C ASN A 99 -5.95 -13.63 -13.42
N ILE A 100 -5.10 -13.93 -12.44
CA ILE A 100 -3.69 -14.25 -12.72
C ILE A 100 -3.59 -15.72 -13.15
N VAL A 101 -3.67 -15.97 -14.46
CA VAL A 101 -3.30 -17.27 -15.07
C VAL A 101 -1.80 -17.28 -15.30
N TRP A 102 -1.03 -17.95 -14.44
CA TRP A 102 0.32 -18.36 -14.81
C TRP A 102 0.73 -19.68 -14.15
N ASP A 103 0.69 -20.76 -14.93
CA ASP A 103 1.43 -21.99 -14.64
C ASP A 103 2.18 -22.39 -15.91
N SER A 104 3.49 -22.12 -15.94
CA SER A 104 4.38 -22.48 -17.07
C SER A 104 4.80 -23.96 -17.04
N LYS A 105 4.23 -24.79 -16.15
CA LYS A 105 4.61 -26.19 -15.98
C LYS A 105 3.47 -27.20 -16.04
N LYS A 106 2.21 -26.77 -16.08
CA LYS A 106 1.05 -27.66 -16.19
C LYS A 106 -0.03 -26.98 -17.03
N ASP A 107 -0.56 -27.69 -18.01
CA ASP A 107 -1.84 -27.43 -18.70
C ASP A 107 -3.01 -27.46 -17.68
N SER A 108 -2.97 -26.58 -16.69
CA SER A 108 -4.07 -26.36 -15.76
C SER A 108 -4.17 -24.88 -15.48
N GLU A 109 -5.24 -24.27 -15.98
CA GLU A 109 -5.69 -22.94 -15.56
C GLU A 109 -5.87 -22.96 -14.04
N LYS A 110 -5.01 -22.23 -13.35
CA LYS A 110 -5.30 -21.79 -11.98
C LYS A 110 -5.68 -20.33 -12.06
N GLU A 111 -6.96 -20.09 -12.32
CA GLU A 111 -7.58 -18.79 -12.06
C GLU A 111 -7.35 -18.48 -10.59
N ARG A 112 -6.54 -17.45 -10.33
CA ARG A 112 -6.41 -16.89 -8.99
C ARG A 112 -7.06 -15.54 -9.04
N ASP A 113 -8.29 -15.48 -8.58
CA ASP A 113 -9.03 -14.24 -8.45
C ASP A 113 -8.40 -13.43 -7.32
N TYR A 114 -7.74 -12.35 -7.69
CA TYR A 114 -7.29 -11.32 -6.77
C TYR A 114 -8.22 -10.12 -6.87
N VAL A 115 -8.54 -9.55 -5.71
CA VAL A 115 -9.03 -8.18 -5.67
C VAL A 115 -7.81 -7.27 -5.62
N LYS A 116 -7.70 -6.36 -6.59
CA LYS A 116 -6.61 -5.40 -6.72
C LYS A 116 -7.16 -3.99 -6.56
N LEU A 117 -6.51 -3.21 -5.69
CA LEU A 117 -6.87 -1.84 -5.37
C LEU A 117 -5.71 -0.94 -5.77
N LEU A 118 -5.95 0.01 -6.67
CA LEU A 118 -4.98 1.03 -7.06
C LEU A 118 -5.26 2.33 -6.30
N TYR A 119 -4.26 2.85 -5.60
CA TYR A 119 -4.32 4.15 -4.94
C TYR A 119 -3.39 5.13 -5.64
N SER A 120 -3.80 6.39 -5.72
CA SER A 120 -3.04 7.48 -6.35
C SER A 120 -3.10 8.71 -5.47
N TYR A 121 -1.93 9.22 -5.08
CA TYR A 121 -1.78 10.36 -4.20
C TYR A 121 -0.92 11.43 -4.88
N PRO A 122 -1.43 12.67 -5.05
CA PRO A 122 -0.61 13.80 -5.50
C PRO A 122 0.62 13.97 -4.61
N LEU A 123 1.78 14.28 -5.20
CA LEU A 123 3.01 14.42 -4.42
C LEU A 123 2.93 15.54 -3.38
N GLU A 124 2.09 16.55 -3.61
CA GLU A 124 1.85 17.67 -2.71
C GLU A 124 1.10 17.27 -1.45
N ASP A 125 0.34 16.18 -1.49
CA ASP A 125 -0.47 15.71 -0.36
C ASP A 125 0.34 14.78 0.58
N LEU A 126 1.58 14.43 0.19
CA LEU A 126 2.44 13.52 0.96
C LEU A 126 3.22 14.22 2.08
N PHE A 127 3.19 15.55 2.13
CA PHE A 127 3.88 16.36 3.13
C PHE A 127 3.14 17.67 3.37
N ASP A 128 3.38 18.30 4.52
CA ASP A 128 2.73 19.54 4.92
C ASP A 128 3.80 20.64 5.08
N ASN A 129 3.71 21.70 4.27
CA ASN A 129 4.70 22.77 4.25
C ASN A 129 4.87 23.45 5.62
N ASP A 130 3.78 23.64 6.37
CA ASP A 130 3.84 24.30 7.68
C ASP A 130 4.50 23.39 8.71
N GLN A 131 4.26 22.08 8.64
CA GLN A 131 4.94 21.10 9.49
C GLN A 131 6.44 21.01 9.15
N VAL A 132 6.78 20.94 7.86
CA VAL A 132 8.18 20.96 7.39
C VAL A 132 8.90 22.20 7.90
N GLN A 133 8.28 23.37 7.79
CA GLN A 133 8.87 24.62 8.23
C GLN A 133 9.14 24.61 9.74
N LYS A 134 8.16 24.16 10.55
CA LYS A 134 8.31 24.06 12.01
C LYS A 134 9.45 23.11 12.41
N GLU A 135 9.52 21.95 11.76
CA GLU A 135 10.54 20.95 12.05
C GLU A 135 11.93 21.43 11.61
N TYR A 136 12.02 22.06 10.43
CA TYR A 136 13.25 22.70 9.97
C TYR A 136 13.73 23.79 10.92
N GLU A 137 12.85 24.68 11.39
CA GLU A 137 13.20 25.73 12.34
C GLU A 137 13.65 25.17 13.69
N LYS A 138 13.01 24.11 14.18
CA LYS A 138 13.43 23.40 15.39
C LYS A 138 14.87 22.89 15.25
N ILE A 139 15.19 22.19 14.15
CA ILE A 139 16.54 21.66 13.89
C ILE A 139 17.55 22.80 13.73
N ARG A 140 17.18 23.86 13.01
CA ARG A 140 18.06 25.02 12.77
C ARG A 140 18.42 25.75 14.07
N ASN A 141 17.45 25.92 14.97
CA ASN A 141 17.63 26.68 16.20
C ASN A 141 18.34 25.87 17.30
N ASN A 142 18.20 24.54 17.30
CA ASN A 142 18.87 23.65 18.24
C ASN A 142 19.19 22.29 17.60
N PRO A 143 20.29 22.20 16.82
CA PRO A 143 20.61 21.00 16.07
C PRO A 143 21.01 19.87 17.01
N LYS A 144 20.17 18.85 17.11
CA LYS A 144 20.49 17.61 17.80
C LYS A 144 20.67 16.47 16.80
N PRO A 145 21.61 15.54 17.02
CA PRO A 145 21.79 14.39 16.13
C PRO A 145 20.51 13.55 15.96
N GLU A 146 19.69 13.44 17.00
CA GLU A 146 18.41 12.72 17.01
C GLU A 146 17.31 13.38 16.15
N ASP A 147 17.40 14.69 15.93
CA ASP A 147 16.44 15.47 15.15
C ASP A 147 16.88 15.59 13.67
N MET A 148 18.05 15.06 13.30
CA MET A 148 18.55 15.14 11.92
C MET A 148 17.80 14.14 11.02
N PRO A 149 17.32 14.56 9.84
CA PRO A 149 16.59 13.67 8.95
C PRO A 149 17.51 12.56 8.41
N GLU A 150 17.07 11.31 8.57
CA GLU A 150 17.80 10.12 8.10
C GLU A 150 17.81 9.97 6.56
N ALA A 151 17.00 10.75 5.84
CA ALA A 151 16.72 10.54 4.43
C ALA A 151 17.97 10.70 3.54
N THR A 152 18.53 9.58 3.13
CA THR A 152 19.63 9.48 2.16
C THR A 152 19.17 9.95 0.78
N GLY A 153 19.57 11.16 0.39
CA GLY A 153 19.37 11.68 -0.97
C GLY A 153 19.10 13.19 -1.02
N ALA A 154 18.64 13.79 0.09
CA ALA A 154 18.49 15.24 0.16
C ALA A 154 19.84 15.93 0.41
N MET A 155 20.16 16.95 -0.40
CA MET A 155 21.38 17.76 -0.23
C MET A 155 21.25 18.83 0.86
N THR A 156 20.06 19.00 1.46
CA THR A 156 19.77 20.01 2.47
C THR A 156 18.94 19.43 3.62
N VAL A 157 19.05 20.02 4.81
CA VAL A 157 18.25 19.63 5.99
C VAL A 157 16.75 19.75 5.69
N ALA A 158 16.31 20.85 5.06
CA ALA A 158 14.91 21.03 4.69
C ALA A 158 14.42 19.94 3.72
N GLY A 159 15.22 19.57 2.72
CA GLY A 159 14.91 18.45 1.83
C GLY A 159 14.83 17.11 2.59
N GLY A 160 15.71 16.91 3.57
CA GLY A 160 15.69 15.71 4.42
C GLY A 160 14.42 15.62 5.26
N VAL A 161 13.96 16.75 5.83
CA VAL A 161 12.70 16.84 6.59
C VAL A 161 11.51 16.49 5.70
N VAL A 162 11.43 17.07 4.49
CA VAL A 162 10.38 16.73 3.52
C VAL A 162 10.36 15.23 3.21
N LEU A 163 11.51 14.64 2.89
CA LEU A 163 11.61 13.21 2.60
C LEU A 163 11.25 12.35 3.82
N GLY A 164 11.65 12.76 5.02
CA GLY A 164 11.26 12.10 6.26
C GLY A 164 9.74 12.08 6.46
N GLN A 165 9.08 13.21 6.23
CA GLN A 165 7.62 13.30 6.32
C GLN A 165 6.94 12.44 5.25
N VAL A 166 7.39 12.49 4.00
CA VAL A 166 6.87 11.62 2.92
C VAL A 166 6.98 10.15 3.29
N ARG A 167 8.11 9.72 3.87
CA ARG A 167 8.31 8.34 4.34
C ARG A 167 7.23 7.92 5.35
N GLN A 168 6.98 8.77 6.34
CA GLN A 168 6.01 8.52 7.41
C GLN A 168 4.57 8.52 6.87
N THR A 169 4.23 9.51 6.05
CA THR A 169 2.91 9.63 5.43
C THR A 169 2.58 8.40 4.58
N VAL A 170 3.51 7.99 3.70
CA VAL A 170 3.32 6.80 2.85
C VAL A 170 3.16 5.53 3.68
N ALA A 171 3.99 5.33 4.72
CA ALA A 171 3.87 4.19 5.60
C ALA A 171 2.50 4.15 6.29
N ALA A 172 2.02 5.29 6.80
CA ALA A 172 0.73 5.39 7.47
C ALA A 172 -0.43 5.10 6.52
N ILE A 173 -0.45 5.72 5.33
CA ILE A 173 -1.48 5.50 4.31
C ILE A 173 -1.56 4.04 3.90
N VAL A 174 -0.42 3.42 3.58
CA VAL A 174 -0.39 2.02 3.13
C VAL A 174 -0.81 1.08 4.26
N GLN A 175 -0.39 1.36 5.50
CA GLN A 175 -0.81 0.62 6.69
C GLN A 175 -2.32 0.75 6.96
N GLU A 176 -2.90 1.92 6.73
CA GLU A 176 -4.34 2.13 6.87
C GLU A 176 -5.12 1.33 5.81
N HIS A 177 -4.76 1.45 4.53
CA HIS A 177 -5.47 0.75 3.47
C HIS A 177 -5.37 -0.76 3.55
N ILE A 178 -4.22 -1.31 3.97
CA ILE A 178 -4.11 -2.76 4.18
C ILE A 178 -5.01 -3.21 5.32
N ASN A 179 -5.12 -2.43 6.40
CA ASN A 179 -6.02 -2.74 7.51
C ASN A 179 -7.49 -2.67 7.10
N GLN A 180 -7.88 -1.65 6.32
CA GLN A 180 -9.22 -1.51 5.75
C GLN A 180 -9.58 -2.72 4.89
N LEU A 181 -8.67 -3.14 3.99
CA LEU A 181 -8.87 -4.33 3.15
C LEU A 181 -8.99 -5.60 4.00
N MET A 182 -8.16 -5.76 5.03
CA MET A 182 -8.23 -6.91 5.93
C MET A 182 -9.56 -6.98 6.68
N GLU A 183 -10.04 -5.86 7.22
CA GLU A 183 -11.34 -5.80 7.90
C GLU A 183 -12.51 -5.99 6.93
N ALA A 184 -12.43 -5.48 5.70
CA ALA A 184 -13.43 -5.73 4.67
C ALA A 184 -13.53 -7.23 4.32
N ASN A 185 -12.38 -7.89 4.09
CA ASN A 185 -12.32 -9.33 3.85
C ASN A 185 -12.90 -10.12 5.03
N LYS A 186 -12.52 -9.77 6.26
CA LYS A 186 -13.03 -10.42 7.48
C LYS A 186 -14.55 -10.29 7.59
N ALA A 187 -15.09 -9.09 7.41
CA ALA A 187 -16.52 -8.83 7.57
C ALA A 187 -17.37 -9.57 6.53
N ILE A 188 -16.94 -9.63 5.27
CA ILE A 188 -17.64 -10.37 4.21
C ILE A 188 -17.59 -11.87 4.48
N ARG A 189 -16.44 -12.40 4.90
CA ARG A 189 -16.31 -13.82 5.27
C ARG A 189 -17.17 -14.20 6.46
N THR A 190 -17.35 -13.31 7.44
CA THR A 190 -18.30 -13.55 8.55
C THR A 190 -19.75 -13.57 8.06
N GLN A 191 -20.10 -12.80 7.03
CA GLN A 191 -21.43 -12.82 6.43
C GLN A 191 -21.69 -14.09 5.61
N LEU A 192 -20.68 -14.62 4.92
CA LEU A 192 -20.78 -15.84 4.11
C LEU A 192 -20.79 -17.14 4.92
N LYS A 193 -20.32 -17.12 6.18
CA LYS A 193 -20.38 -18.25 7.10
C LYS A 193 -21.72 -18.37 7.85
N LYS A 194 -22.64 -17.43 7.63
CA LYS A 194 -24.01 -17.45 8.18
C LYS A 194 -24.97 -17.99 7.14
#